data_AF-A0A524KB76-F1
#
_entry.id   AF-A0A524KB76-F1
#
_cell.length_a   1.000
_cell.length_b   1.000
_cell.length_c   1.000
_cell.angle_alpha   90.00
_cell.angle_beta   90.00
_cell.angle_gamma   90.00
#
_symmetry.space_group_name_H-M   'P 1'
#
loop_
_entity.id
_entity.type
_entity.pdbx_description
1 polymer ?
#
loop_
_entity_poly.entity_id
_entity_poly.type
_entity_poly.pdbx_seq_one_letter_code
_entity_poly.pdbx_strand_id
1 'polypeptide(L)'
;MENYSVFIGAFFIGLVYFGFVTYFVRKFHFKYLYGLILPLVIVLFFFVMTVYIGQVSTSGWEGLGYVILMILALCNLIGYLTGWAFIALFNKASK
;
A
#
# COMPACT_ATOMS: atom_id res chain seq x y z
N MET A 1 -2.97 -22.62 -5.14
CA MET A 1 -3.61 -21.29 -5.24
C MET A 1 -3.86 -20.64 -3.87
N GLU A 2 -3.85 -21.40 -2.76
CA GLU A 2 -4.10 -20.86 -1.41
C GLU A 2 -3.08 -19.81 -0.94
N ASN A 3 -1.80 -19.93 -1.32
CA ASN A 3 -0.74 -19.02 -0.85
C ASN A 3 -0.81 -17.60 -1.41
N TYR A 4 -1.52 -17.37 -2.53
CA TYR A 4 -1.65 -16.02 -3.11
C TYR A 4 -2.81 -15.21 -2.53
N SER A 5 -3.72 -15.87 -1.81
CA SER A 5 -4.92 -15.25 -1.25
C SER A 5 -4.61 -14.06 -0.34
N VAL A 6 -3.56 -14.16 0.46
CA VAL A 6 -3.14 -13.10 1.40
C VAL A 6 -2.66 -11.86 0.65
N PHE A 7 -1.86 -12.04 -0.41
CA PHE A 7 -1.38 -10.92 -1.23
C PHE A 7 -2.50 -10.26 -2.03
N ILE A 8 -3.43 -11.07 -2.57
CA ILE A 8 -4.63 -10.58 -3.25
C ILE A 8 -5.51 -9.79 -2.27
N GLY A 9 -5.70 -10.30 -1.05
CA GLY A 9 -6.41 -9.59 0.02
C GLY A 9 -5.78 -8.25 0.34
N ALA A 10 -4.45 -8.20 0.54
CA ALA A 10 -3.73 -6.95 0.79
C ALA A 10 -3.87 -5.93 -0.36
N PHE A 11 -3.86 -6.40 -1.60
CA PHE A 11 -4.12 -5.55 -2.77
C PHE A 11 -5.55 -4.96 -2.77
N PHE A 12 -6.57 -5.78 -2.47
CA PHE A 12 -7.95 -5.30 -2.37
C PHE A 12 -8.13 -4.27 -1.25
N ILE A 13 -7.44 -4.43 -0.12
CA ILE A 13 -7.44 -3.40 0.95
C ILE A 13 -6.92 -2.06 0.40
N GLY A 14 -5.87 -2.08 -0.42
CA GLY A 14 -5.35 -0.89 -1.09
C GLY A 14 -6.35 -0.23 -2.03
N LEU A 15 -7.11 -1.02 -2.79
CA LEU A 15 -8.19 -0.52 -3.65
C LEU A 15 -9.35 0.09 -2.85
N VAL A 16 -9.76 -0.56 -1.75
CA VAL A 16 -10.81 -0.03 -0.87
C VAL A 16 -10.36 1.29 -0.25
N TYR A 17 -9.12 1.37 0.22
CA TYR A 17 -8.53 2.61 0.71
C TYR A 17 -8.52 3.71 -0.36
N PHE A 18 -8.15 3.39 -1.60
CA PHE A 18 -8.24 4.33 -2.71
C PHE A 18 -9.68 4.80 -2.97
N GLY A 19 -10.68 3.93 -2.83
CA GLY A 19 -12.09 4.29 -2.90
C GLY A 19 -12.49 5.35 -1.87
N PHE A 20 -12.04 5.19 -0.62
CA PHE A 20 -12.22 6.21 0.42
C PHE A 20 -11.52 7.52 0.05
N VAL A 21 -10.25 7.47 -0.36
CA VAL A 21 -9.53 8.69 -0.77
C VAL A 21 -10.24 9.39 -1.92
N THR A 22 -10.73 8.64 -2.90
CA THR A 22 -11.51 9.20 -4.03
C THR A 22 -12.77 9.90 -3.55
N TYR A 23 -13.47 9.35 -2.56
CA TYR A 23 -14.62 9.99 -1.93
C TYR A 23 -14.23 11.32 -1.25
N PHE A 24 -13.13 11.33 -0.49
CA PHE A 24 -12.63 12.56 0.15
C PHE A 24 -12.17 13.61 -0.86
N VAL A 25 -11.50 13.20 -1.94
CA VAL A 25 -11.07 14.07 -3.04
C VAL A 25 -12.28 14.75 -3.69
N ARG A 26 -13.35 13.99 -3.96
CA ARG A 26 -14.58 14.54 -4.56
C ARG A 26 -15.35 15.47 -3.61
N LYS A 27 -15.40 15.15 -2.31
CA LYS A 27 -16.21 15.89 -1.34
C LYS A 27 -15.49 17.12 -0.75
N PHE A 28 -14.19 17.03 -0.53
CA PHE A 28 -13.39 18.04 0.18
C PHE A 28 -12.31 18.69 -0.69
N HIS A 29 -12.32 18.46 -2.02
CA HIS A 29 -11.32 18.98 -2.98
C HIS A 29 -9.87 18.61 -2.61
N PHE A 30 -9.70 17.47 -1.94
CA PHE A 30 -8.40 16.97 -1.52
C PHE A 30 -7.57 16.52 -2.74
N LYS A 31 -6.23 16.45 -2.63
CA LYS A 31 -5.37 15.91 -3.69
C LYS A 31 -5.13 14.41 -3.45
N TYR A 32 -5.18 13.59 -4.49
CA TYR A 32 -4.81 12.16 -4.44
C TYR A 32 -3.38 11.93 -3.91
N LEU A 33 -2.48 12.90 -4.05
CA LEU A 33 -1.12 12.81 -3.54
C LEU A 33 -1.06 12.71 -2.01
N TYR A 34 -1.99 13.35 -1.30
CA TYR A 34 -2.05 13.23 0.16
C TYR A 34 -2.52 11.85 0.61
N GLY A 35 -3.39 11.19 -0.17
CA GLY A 35 -3.79 9.81 0.07
C GLY A 35 -2.65 8.81 -0.14
N LEU A 36 -1.61 9.16 -0.93
CA LEU A 36 -0.42 8.32 -1.09
C LEU A 36 0.44 8.27 0.17
N ILE A 37 0.37 9.30 1.03
CA ILE A 37 1.25 9.44 2.19
C ILE A 37 1.08 8.26 3.15
N LEU A 38 -0.16 7.86 3.43
CA LEU A 38 -0.45 6.78 4.37
C LEU A 38 0.18 5.43 3.94
N PRO A 39 -0.11 4.86 2.75
CA PRO A 39 0.49 3.60 2.34
C PRO A 39 2.02 3.70 2.20
N LEU A 40 2.54 4.86 1.79
CA LEU A 40 3.98 5.07 1.65
C LEU A 40 4.69 5.09 3.03
N VAL A 41 4.09 5.73 4.03
CA VAL A 41 4.61 5.73 5.41
C VAL A 41 4.58 4.33 6.00
N ILE A 42 3.53 3.54 5.75
CA ILE A 42 3.44 2.16 6.23
C ILE A 42 4.56 1.30 5.62
N VAL A 43 4.81 1.42 4.31
CA VAL A 43 5.91 0.72 3.64
C VAL A 43 7.25 1.13 4.22
N LEU A 44 7.51 2.44 4.36
CA LEU A 44 8.76 2.93 4.93
C LEU A 44 8.96 2.47 6.38
N PHE A 45 7.90 2.45 7.19
CA PHE A 45 7.95 1.96 8.55
C PHE A 45 8.40 0.49 8.61
N PHE A 46 7.76 -0.40 7.84
CA PHE A 46 8.15 -1.81 7.83
C PHE A 46 9.53 -2.02 7.21
N PHE A 47 9.92 -1.21 6.23
CA PHE A 47 11.27 -1.24 5.68
C PHE A 47 12.32 -0.89 6.74
N VAL A 48 12.15 0.23 7.46
CA VAL A 48 13.07 0.65 8.53
C VAL A 48 13.14 -0.41 9.63
N MET A 49 12.00 -0.96 10.05
CA MET A 49 11.98 -2.02 11.07
C MET A 49 12.68 -3.29 10.59
N THR A 50 12.53 -3.66 9.31
CA THR A 50 13.24 -4.81 8.72
C THR A 50 14.75 -4.59 8.74
N VAL A 51 15.22 -3.41 8.33
CA VAL A 51 16.65 -3.07 8.33
C VAL A 51 17.21 -3.04 9.75
N TYR A 52 16.49 -2.42 10.69
CA TYR A 52 16.88 -2.36 12.09
C TYR A 52 16.98 -3.76 12.70
N ILE A 53 15.94 -4.57 12.54
CA ILE A 53 15.89 -5.92 13.14
C ILE A 53 16.89 -6.88 12.50
N GLY A 54 17.20 -6.71 11.22
CA GLY A 54 18.30 -7.43 10.57
C GLY A 54 19.67 -7.21 11.24
N GLN A 55 19.85 -6.11 11.99
CA GLN A 55 21.09 -5.81 12.70
C GLN A 55 21.09 -6.28 14.16
N VAL A 56 19.93 -6.49 14.78
CA VAL A 56 19.81 -6.81 16.22
C VAL A 56 19.22 -8.19 16.51
N SER A 57 18.54 -8.84 15.56
CA SER A 57 17.87 -10.11 15.80
C SER A 57 18.84 -11.30 15.78
N THR A 58 18.74 -12.15 16.78
CA THR A 58 19.57 -13.36 16.95
C THR A 58 18.86 -14.64 16.49
N SER A 59 17.53 -14.62 16.35
CA SER A 59 16.71 -15.79 15.97
C SER A 59 16.23 -15.78 14.52
N GLY A 60 16.21 -14.61 13.86
CA GLY A 60 15.80 -14.45 12.46
C GLY A 60 14.29 -14.48 12.19
N TRP A 61 13.48 -14.99 13.14
CA TRP A 61 12.02 -15.10 13.00
C TRP A 61 11.31 -13.75 12.96
N GLU A 62 11.78 -12.80 13.78
CA GLU A 62 11.24 -11.45 13.81
C GLU A 62 11.47 -10.76 12.45
N GLY A 63 12.67 -10.87 11.91
CA GLY A 63 13.01 -10.31 10.59
C GLY A 63 12.10 -10.85 9.47
N LEU A 64 11.80 -12.15 9.47
CA LEU A 64 10.85 -12.74 8.52
C LEU A 64 9.45 -12.14 8.66
N GLY A 65 8.97 -11.90 9.89
CA GLY A 65 7.69 -11.23 10.13
C GLY A 65 7.63 -9.83 9.51
N TYR A 66 8.66 -9.02 9.73
CA TYR A 66 8.72 -7.66 9.15
C TYR A 66 8.83 -7.66 7.63
N VAL A 67 9.55 -8.62 7.05
CA VAL A 67 9.61 -8.80 5.58
C VAL A 67 8.22 -9.13 5.02
N ILE A 68 7.48 -10.04 5.65
CA ILE A 68 6.12 -10.39 5.21
C ILE A 68 5.21 -9.16 5.28
N LEU A 69 5.23 -8.43 6.39
CA LEU A 69 4.44 -7.20 6.56
C LEU A 69 4.83 -6.11 5.55
N MET A 70 6.11 -5.99 5.22
CA MET A 70 6.60 -5.08 4.17
C MET A 70 6.02 -5.46 2.81
N ILE A 71 6.02 -6.75 2.45
CA ILE A 71 5.45 -7.22 1.18
C ILE A 71 3.94 -6.94 1.13
N LEU A 72 3.20 -7.17 2.23
CA LEU A 72 1.77 -6.85 2.29
C LEU A 72 1.50 -5.34 2.18
N ALA A 73 2.32 -4.51 2.82
CA ALA A 73 2.24 -3.07 2.69
C ALA A 73 2.51 -2.60 1.24
N LEU A 74 3.46 -3.24 0.55
CA LEU A 74 3.71 -2.99 -0.87
C LEU A 74 2.51 -3.39 -1.75
N CYS A 75 1.89 -4.54 -1.51
CA CYS A 75 0.68 -4.94 -2.22
C CYS A 75 -0.45 -3.91 -2.06
N ASN A 76 -0.62 -3.36 -0.85
CA ASN A 76 -1.59 -2.30 -0.59
C ASN A 76 -1.25 -1.00 -1.36
N LEU A 77 0.01 -0.58 -1.32
CA LEU A 77 0.50 0.58 -2.08
C LEU A 77 0.26 0.40 -3.59
N ILE A 78 0.53 -0.80 -4.12
CA ILE A 78 0.27 -1.14 -5.52
C ILE A 78 -1.23 -1.03 -5.81
N GLY A 79 -2.10 -1.58 -4.95
CA GLY A 79 -3.55 -1.44 -5.08
C GLY A 79 -4.00 0.02 -5.17
N TYR A 80 -3.47 0.87 -4.30
CA TYR A 80 -3.73 2.31 -4.35
C TYR A 80 -3.28 2.94 -5.67
N LEU A 81 -2.04 2.66 -6.10
CA LEU A 81 -1.47 3.18 -7.33
C LEU A 81 -2.24 2.71 -8.57
N THR A 82 -2.71 1.46 -8.61
CA THR A 82 -3.54 0.93 -9.69
C THR A 82 -4.87 1.68 -9.78
N GLY A 83 -5.55 1.90 -8.65
CA GLY A 83 -6.78 2.70 -8.62
C GLY A 83 -6.54 4.13 -9.12
N TRP A 84 -5.45 4.76 -8.68
CA TRP A 84 -5.11 6.12 -9.10
C TRP A 84 -4.77 6.19 -10.59
N ALA A 85 -3.95 5.26 -11.10
CA ALA A 85 -3.61 5.16 -12.51
C ALA A 85 -4.86 4.97 -13.39
N PHE A 86 -5.81 4.13 -12.95
CA PHE A 86 -7.08 3.93 -13.63
C PHE A 86 -7.85 5.25 -13.77
N ILE A 87 -8.06 5.99 -12.67
CA ILE A 87 -8.74 7.29 -12.74
C ILE A 87 -7.99 8.29 -13.63
N ALA A 88 -6.66 8.34 -13.54
CA ALA A 88 -5.84 9.24 -14.34
C ALA A 88 -5.98 8.96 -15.85
N LEU A 89 -6.01 7.69 -16.24
CA LEU A 89 -6.19 7.27 -17.64
C LEU A 89 -7.60 7.62 -18.15
N PHE A 90 -8.65 7.30 -17.39
CA PHE A 90 -10.03 7.59 -17.80
C PHE A 90 -10.34 9.09 -17.87
N ASN A 91 -9.82 9.88 -16.93
CA ASN A 91 -9.98 11.34 -16.99
C ASN A 91 -9.21 11.97 -18.16
N LYS A 92 -8.10 11.36 -18.59
CA LYS A 92 -7.33 11.83 -19.75
C LYS A 92 -7.98 11.42 -21.07
N ALA A 93 -8.64 10.26 -21.13
CA ALA A 93 -9.36 9.79 -22.31
C ALA A 93 -10.67 10.55 -22.58
N SER A 94 -11.23 11.22 -21.56
CA SER A 94 -12.47 12.02 -21.66
C SER A 94 -12.25 13.50 -22.02
N LYS A 95 -10.99 13.94 -22.18
CA LYS A 95 -10.63 15.29 -22.65
C LYS A 95 -10.13 15.23 -24.07
#